data_AF-A0A2E8H7G3-F1
#
_entry.id   AF-A0A2E8H7G3-F1
#
_cell.length_a   1.000
_cell.length_b   1.000
_cell.length_c   1.000
_cell.angle_alpha   90.00
_cell.angle_beta   90.00
_cell.angle_gamma   90.00
#
_symmetry.space_group_name_H-M   'P 1'
#
loop_
_entity.id
_entity.type
_entity.pdbx_description
1 polymer ?
#
loop_
_entity_poly.entity_id
_entity_poly.type
_entity_poly.pdbx_seq_one_letter_code
_entity_poly.pdbx_strand_id
1 'polypeptide(L)'
;MERMWDSIKRSLQDGAAIAFDKAEGLTQVGRARLDIAAAKTRMSRLRGELGTTVFNRIEAGQGAGIGDDDEIRDLCDRIREAAAALDASEEEFEQVRRDLQAEDSDPAETEGSPLGT
;
A
#
# COMPACT_ATOMS: atom_id res chain seq x y z
N MET A 1 14.57 11.13 -45.45
CA MET A 1 13.56 11.83 -44.63
C MET A 1 12.57 10.86 -43.98
N GLU A 2 12.04 9.86 -44.71
CA GLU A 2 11.09 8.87 -44.15
C GLU A 2 11.58 8.19 -42.86
N ARG A 3 12.85 7.73 -42.83
CA ARG A 3 13.45 7.12 -41.63
C ARG A 3 13.49 8.02 -40.38
N MET A 4 13.63 9.34 -40.57
CA MET A 4 13.65 10.30 -39.47
C MET A 4 12.23 10.53 -38.91
N TRP A 5 11.23 10.55 -39.78
CA TRP A 5 9.83 10.63 -39.41
C TRP A 5 9.35 9.36 -38.69
N ASP A 6 9.78 8.19 -39.14
CA ASP A 6 9.47 6.93 -38.48
C ASP A 6 10.14 6.80 -37.11
N SER A 7 11.36 7.34 -36.95
CA SER A 7 12.02 7.45 -35.65
C SER A 7 11.24 8.34 -34.68
N ILE A 8 10.73 9.49 -35.14
CA ILE A 8 9.92 10.39 -34.30
C ILE A 8 8.63 9.72 -33.85
N LYS A 9 7.93 9.03 -34.76
CA LYS A 9 6.72 8.26 -34.41
C LYS A 9 7.03 7.17 -33.38
N ARG A 10 8.14 6.45 -33.55
CA ARG A 10 8.58 5.41 -32.63
C ARG A 10 8.81 5.99 -31.24
N SER A 11 9.62 7.06 -31.12
CA SER A 11 9.88 7.71 -29.84
C SER A 11 8.62 8.27 -29.17
N LEU A 12 7.64 8.75 -29.94
CA LEU A 12 6.35 9.19 -29.39
C LEU A 12 5.52 8.01 -28.85
N GLN A 13 5.50 6.89 -29.57
CA GLN A 13 4.82 5.66 -29.12
C GLN A 13 5.50 5.08 -27.88
N ASP A 14 6.83 5.03 -27.86
CA ASP A 14 7.61 4.57 -26.71
C ASP A 14 7.40 5.49 -25.50
N GLY A 15 7.39 6.82 -25.70
CA GLY A 15 7.09 7.78 -24.66
C GLY A 15 5.67 7.66 -24.10
N ALA A 16 4.69 7.34 -24.95
CA ALA A 16 3.31 7.08 -24.51
C ALA A 16 3.22 5.79 -23.69
N ALA A 17 3.94 4.73 -24.08
CA ALA A 17 4.00 3.48 -23.31
C ALA A 17 4.63 3.72 -21.92
N ILE A 18 5.79 4.39 -21.85
CA ILE A 18 6.47 4.71 -20.59
C ILE A 18 5.57 5.55 -19.66
N ALA A 19 4.85 6.53 -20.21
CA ALA A 19 3.93 7.35 -19.42
C ALA A 19 2.73 6.55 -18.89
N PHE A 20 2.26 5.57 -19.66
CA PHE A 20 1.19 4.67 -19.24
C PHE A 20 1.64 3.77 -18.09
N ASP A 21 2.80 3.12 -18.22
CA ASP A 21 3.36 2.25 -17.18
C ASP A 21 3.57 3.02 -15.86
N LYS A 22 4.09 4.25 -15.93
CA LYS A 22 4.23 5.12 -14.75
C LYS A 22 2.89 5.51 -14.11
N ALA A 23 1.87 5.75 -14.92
CA ALA A 23 0.53 6.07 -14.42
C ALA A 23 -0.11 4.85 -13.72
N GLU A 24 0.11 3.65 -14.26
CA GLU A 24 -0.31 2.39 -13.65
C GLU A 24 0.38 2.17 -12.30
N GLY A 25 1.71 2.35 -12.24
CA GLY A 25 2.47 2.26 -11.00
C GLY A 25 2.01 3.23 -9.91
N LEU A 26 1.76 4.50 -10.26
CA LEU A 26 1.20 5.49 -9.33
C LEU A 26 -0.20 5.10 -8.83
N THR A 27 -1.02 4.49 -9.69
CA THR A 27 -2.35 3.99 -9.32
C THR A 27 -2.24 2.82 -8.34
N GLN A 28 -1.31 1.89 -8.57
CA GLN A 28 -1.08 0.75 -7.70
C GLN A 28 -0.61 1.20 -6.30
N VAL A 29 0.35 2.13 -6.23
CA VAL A 29 0.80 2.74 -4.97
C VAL A 29 -0.35 3.47 -4.27
N GLY A 30 -1.14 4.23 -5.03
CA GLY A 30 -2.30 4.94 -4.51
C GLY A 30 -3.30 4.00 -3.86
N ARG A 31 -3.61 2.86 -4.51
CA ARG A 31 -4.49 1.83 -4.00
C ARG A 31 -3.97 1.20 -2.72
N ALA A 32 -2.71 0.75 -2.71
CA ALA A 32 -2.10 0.15 -1.53
C ALA A 32 -2.10 1.09 -0.31
N ARG A 33 -1.91 2.41 -0.52
CA ARG A 33 -2.03 3.42 0.56
C ARG A 33 -3.45 3.55 1.09
N LEU A 34 -4.46 3.45 0.23
CA LEU A 34 -5.87 3.47 0.65
C LEU A 34 -6.22 2.23 1.46
N ASP A 35 -5.71 1.06 1.06
CA ASP A 35 -5.93 -0.20 1.77
C ASP A 35 -5.32 -0.15 3.18
N ILE A 36 -4.08 0.36 3.32
CA ILE A 36 -3.46 0.63 4.63
C ILE A 36 -4.32 1.61 5.46
N ALA A 37 -4.81 2.69 4.85
CA ALA A 37 -5.63 3.66 5.57
C ALA A 37 -6.94 3.03 6.08
N ALA A 38 -7.60 2.22 5.26
CA ALA A 38 -8.80 1.48 5.64
C ALA A 38 -8.53 0.50 6.79
N ALA A 39 -7.43 -0.25 6.72
CA ALA A 39 -7.01 -1.17 7.77
C ALA A 39 -6.71 -0.44 9.09
N LYS A 40 -6.00 0.69 9.05
CA LYS A 40 -5.73 1.54 10.23
C LYS A 40 -7.01 2.10 10.84
N THR A 41 -7.95 2.56 10.03
CA THR A 41 -9.26 3.03 10.51
C THR A 41 -10.04 1.89 11.17
N ARG A 42 -10.07 0.69 10.58
CA ARG A 42 -10.71 -0.49 11.17
C ARG A 42 -10.10 -0.84 12.52
N MET A 43 -8.77 -0.87 12.64
CA MET A 43 -8.08 -1.13 13.90
C MET A 43 -8.39 -0.08 14.96
N SER A 44 -8.37 1.20 14.60
CA SER A 44 -8.68 2.28 15.53
C SER A 44 -10.10 2.14 16.08
N ARG A 45 -11.07 1.83 15.21
CA ARG A 45 -12.46 1.58 15.60
C ARG A 45 -12.58 0.41 16.59
N LEU A 46 -11.97 -0.73 16.29
CA LEU A 46 -12.03 -1.92 17.15
C LEU A 46 -11.36 -1.69 18.50
N ARG A 47 -10.22 -1.00 18.53
CA ARG A 47 -9.56 -0.63 19.79
C ARG A 47 -10.40 0.34 20.62
N GLY A 48 -11.08 1.28 19.96
CA GLY A 48 -12.05 2.17 20.61
C GLY A 48 -13.22 1.40 21.22
N GLU A 49 -13.81 0.48 20.45
CA GLU A 49 -14.89 -0.40 20.88
C GLU A 49 -14.49 -1.24 22.11
N LEU A 50 -13.33 -1.90 22.05
CA LEU A 50 -12.75 -2.64 23.18
C LEU A 50 -12.54 -1.73 24.40
N GLY A 51 -11.96 -0.56 24.21
CA GLY A 51 -11.72 0.40 25.28
C GLY A 51 -13.01 0.83 25.97
N THR A 52 -14.06 1.13 25.19
CA THR A 52 -15.38 1.48 25.71
C THR A 52 -16.01 0.31 26.47
N THR A 53 -15.99 -0.90 25.93
CA THR A 53 -16.57 -2.09 26.59
C THR A 53 -15.85 -2.39 27.89
N VAL A 54 -14.51 -2.42 27.90
CA VAL A 54 -13.70 -2.64 29.09
C VAL A 54 -13.93 -1.55 30.13
N PHE A 55 -13.93 -0.28 29.73
CA PHE A 55 -14.19 0.84 30.62
C PHE A 55 -15.55 0.73 31.31
N ASN A 56 -16.61 0.45 30.55
CA ASN A 56 -17.97 0.29 31.10
C ASN A 56 -18.06 -0.87 32.09
N ARG A 57 -17.35 -1.99 31.85
CA ARG A 57 -17.27 -3.12 32.78
C ARG A 57 -16.57 -2.75 34.08
N ILE A 58 -15.50 -1.97 34.02
CA ILE A 58 -14.79 -1.48 35.21
C ILE A 58 -15.72 -0.57 36.04
N GLU A 59 -16.38 0.39 35.39
CA GLU A 59 -17.32 1.31 36.05
C GLU A 59 -18.52 0.57 36.69
N ALA A 60 -18.95 -0.53 36.09
CA ALA A 60 -20.00 -1.40 36.63
C ALA A 60 -19.53 -2.32 37.79
N GLY A 61 -18.26 -2.21 38.22
CA GLY A 61 -17.67 -3.07 39.26
C GLY A 61 -17.40 -4.51 38.81
N GLN A 62 -17.42 -4.78 37.51
CA GLN A 62 -17.24 -6.11 36.90
C GLN A 62 -15.80 -6.35 36.44
N GLY A 63 -14.85 -5.57 36.95
CA GLY A 63 -13.44 -5.59 36.51
C GLY A 63 -12.75 -6.95 36.64
N ALA A 64 -13.11 -7.75 37.64
CA ALA A 64 -12.48 -9.05 37.90
C ALA A 64 -12.80 -10.12 36.83
N GLY A 65 -13.86 -9.94 36.03
CA GLY A 65 -14.33 -10.90 35.02
C GLY A 65 -14.02 -10.52 33.57
N ILE A 66 -13.27 -9.44 33.33
CA ILE A 66 -13.01 -8.89 31.98
C ILE A 66 -12.35 -9.92 31.05
N GLY A 67 -11.42 -10.73 31.56
CA GLY A 67 -10.72 -11.73 30.75
C GLY A 67 -11.62 -12.89 30.29
N ASP A 68 -12.68 -13.16 31.04
CA ASP A 68 -13.62 -14.25 30.78
C ASP A 68 -14.87 -13.76 30.03
N ASP A 69 -14.94 -12.48 29.69
CA ASP A 69 -16.06 -11.91 28.92
C ASP A 69 -15.91 -12.26 27.42
N ASP A 70 -16.94 -12.92 26.88
CA ASP A 70 -16.96 -13.39 25.49
C ASP A 70 -16.90 -12.24 24.47
N GLU A 71 -17.53 -11.09 24.77
CA GLU A 71 -17.52 -9.91 23.90
C GLU A 71 -16.12 -9.29 23.86
N ILE A 72 -15.47 -9.18 25.02
CA ILE A 72 -14.09 -8.68 25.11
C ILE A 72 -13.11 -9.62 24.38
N ARG A 73 -13.29 -10.94 24.51
CA ARG A 73 -12.49 -11.92 23.77
C ARG A 73 -12.70 -11.82 22.25
N ASP A 74 -13.94 -11.71 21.78
CA ASP A 74 -14.24 -11.49 20.35
C ASP A 74 -13.58 -10.21 19.82
N LEU A 75 -13.67 -9.11 20.57
CA LEU A 75 -13.03 -7.85 20.19
C LEU A 75 -11.51 -8.01 20.10
N CYS A 76 -10.89 -8.75 21.03
CA CYS A 76 -9.46 -9.03 20.97
C CYS A 76 -9.09 -9.88 19.74
N ASP A 77 -9.86 -10.91 19.42
CA ASP A 77 -9.63 -11.74 18.24
C ASP A 77 -9.75 -10.93 16.94
N ARG A 78 -10.79 -10.10 16.82
CA ARG A 78 -10.98 -9.20 15.68
C ARG A 78 -9.88 -8.15 15.56
N ILE A 79 -9.33 -7.69 16.68
CA ILE A 79 -8.16 -6.79 16.68
C ILE A 79 -6.91 -7.52 16.17
N ARG A 80 -6.69 -8.77 16.56
CA ARG A 80 -5.57 -9.58 16.05
C ARG A 80 -5.69 -9.84 14.56
N GLU A 81 -6.89 -10.19 14.09
CA GLU A 81 -7.17 -10.36 12.66
C GLU A 81 -6.93 -9.04 11.89
N ALA A 82 -7.46 -7.93 12.40
CA ALA A 82 -7.27 -6.62 11.78
C ALA A 82 -5.79 -6.16 11.77
N ALA A 83 -5.02 -6.53 12.80
CA ALA A 83 -3.58 -6.27 12.85
C ALA A 83 -2.84 -7.08 11.78
N ALA A 84 -3.11 -8.38 11.67
CA ALA A 84 -2.52 -9.22 10.62
C ALA A 84 -2.88 -8.72 9.21
N ALA A 85 -4.11 -8.26 9.00
CA ALA A 85 -4.53 -7.65 7.74
C ALA A 85 -3.79 -6.33 7.45
N LEU A 86 -3.55 -5.50 8.47
CA LEU A 86 -2.75 -4.29 8.32
C LEU A 86 -1.31 -4.62 7.93
N ASP A 87 -0.69 -5.58 8.62
CA ASP A 87 0.68 -6.01 8.33
C ASP A 87 0.81 -6.50 6.89
N ALA A 88 -0.18 -7.29 6.40
CA ALA A 88 -0.23 -7.75 5.02
C ALA A 88 -0.37 -6.58 4.02
N SER A 89 -1.22 -5.58 4.29
CA SER A 89 -1.33 -4.39 3.43
C SER A 89 -0.06 -3.53 3.41
N GLU A 90 0.65 -3.45 4.54
CA GLU A 90 1.93 -2.74 4.63
C GLU A 90 3.03 -3.49 3.85
N GLU A 91 3.06 -4.83 3.91
CA GLU A 91 3.96 -5.66 3.12
C GLU A 91 3.69 -5.54 1.61
N GLU A 92 2.42 -5.58 1.20
CA GLU A 92 2.01 -5.38 -0.20
C GLU A 92 2.44 -4.00 -0.71
N PHE A 93 2.22 -2.94 0.07
CA PHE A 93 2.69 -1.59 -0.29
C PHE A 93 4.21 -1.55 -0.48
N GLU A 94 4.98 -2.17 0.41
CA GLU A 94 6.44 -2.21 0.31
C GLU A 94 6.91 -3.02 -0.90
N GLN A 95 6.18 -4.08 -1.27
CA GLN A 95 6.44 -4.85 -2.47
C GLN A 95 6.21 -4.00 -3.73
N VAL A 96 5.03 -3.39 -3.86
CA VAL A 96 4.70 -2.49 -4.97
C VAL A 96 5.71 -1.35 -5.10
N ARG A 97 6.11 -0.76 -3.97
CA ARG A 97 7.12 0.30 -3.96
C ARG A 97 8.48 -0.18 -4.45
N ARG A 98 8.90 -1.40 -4.09
CA ARG A 98 10.17 -2.00 -4.52
C ARG A 98 10.14 -2.35 -6.01
N ASP A 99 9.05 -2.90 -6.50
CA ASP A 99 8.92 -3.29 -7.91
C ASP A 99 9.03 -2.07 -8.83
N LEU A 100 8.33 -0.97 -8.49
CA LEU A 100 8.44 0.28 -9.26
C LEU A 100 9.83 0.92 -9.20
N GLN A 101 10.53 0.81 -8.06
CA GLN A 101 11.91 1.31 -7.96
C GLN A 101 12.90 0.48 -8.78
N ALA A 102 12.67 -0.83 -8.89
CA ALA A 102 13.48 -1.72 -9.72
C ALA A 102 13.27 -1.41 -11.22
N GLU A 103 12.03 -1.14 -11.63
CA GLU A 103 11.69 -0.76 -13.01
C GLU A 103 12.25 0.62 -13.40
N ASP A 104 12.26 1.60 -12.49
CA ASP A 104 12.87 2.92 -12.73
C ASP A 104 14.42 2.87 -12.75
N SER A 105 15.04 1.81 -12.22
CA SER A 105 16.50 1.63 -12.14
C SER A 105 17.12 0.90 -13.35
N ASP A 106 16.32 0.58 -14.37
CA ASP A 106 16.78 0.06 -15.66
C ASP A 106 16.72 1.15 -16.75
N PRO A 107 17.52 2.24 -16.66
CA PRO A 107 17.73 3.09 -17.81
C PRO A 107 18.72 2.38 -18.72
N ALA A 108 18.35 2.22 -19.98
CA ALA A 108 19.25 1.92 -21.07
C ALA A 108 20.47 2.87 -21.07
N GLU A 109 21.52 2.52 -20.32
CA GLU A 109 22.88 2.88 -20.66
C GLU A 109 23.25 2.10 -21.91
N THR A 110 23.00 2.66 -23.09
CA THR A 110 23.90 2.69 -24.26
C THR A 110 23.11 3.16 -25.49
N GLU A 111 23.25 4.43 -25.85
CA GLU A 111 23.69 4.88 -27.20
C GLU A 111 23.58 6.41 -27.28
N GLY A 112 24.60 7.05 -26.73
CA GLY A 112 24.87 8.47 -26.87
C GLY A 112 26.36 8.70 -26.80
N SER A 113 27.12 7.97 -27.62
CA SER A 113 28.56 8.16 -27.74
C SER A 113 28.83 9.62 -28.16
N PRO A 114 29.63 10.40 -27.41
CA PRO A 114 30.03 11.72 -27.87
C PRO A 114 31.09 11.48 -28.94
N LEU A 115 30.75 11.71 -30.21
CA LEU A 115 31.79 11.79 -31.24
C LEU A 115 32.57 13.08 -31.01
N GLY A 116 33.69 12.95 -30.30
CA GLY A 116 34.85 13.81 -30.51
C GLY A 116 35.54 13.39 -31.80
N THR A 117 35.54 14.28 -32.78
CA THR A 117 36.70 14.81 -33.53
C THR A 117 36.19 15.92 -34.43
#